data_AF-A0A9P4MNU9-F1
#
_entry.id   AF-A0A9P4MNU9-F1
#
_cell.length_a   1.000
_cell.length_b   1.000
_cell.length_c   1.000
_cell.angle_alpha   90.00
_cell.angle_beta   90.00
_cell.angle_gamma   90.00
#
_symmetry.space_group_name_H-M   'P 1'
#
loop_
_entity.id
_entity.type
_entity.pdbx_description
1 polymer ?
#
loop_
_entity_poly.entity_id
_entity_poly.type
_entity_poly.pdbx_seq_one_letter_code
_entity_poly.pdbx_strand_id
1 'polypeptide(L)'
;MLVRIAWRRTSGTPALTCSSYSSTGLPGFAFTNPPRSSYSIKSSRGRASKQLLPDGPARTRFAPSPTGHLHLGSLRTALFNFLLAKKTAGQFILRIEDTDRKRTVTGAQQRLCQDLKWAGLIWDEGPDVGGPHGPYNQSQRTELYQKHAQKLLQSGVAYRCFCPAESSAVEAADPATLASRIGGCQSDCKHLSEDQASERLDQGVPFVVRFSFRGPPPPWTDLVYGTMGQNKVTEGRSISTSIADTILLKSDGTPTYHLANVIDDHTMEITHVIRGTEWMSSTGLHVALYNGFGWQPPAFAHVGLLTDEAGNKLSKRNFDTDVMSLTKRHGLLPEALGNFLALMGWSNPEKSDVRDLKELVDLFDLKFTKGNSVVSLDKLWYLQRQHARRKAEKVKQDPESVRGLDDIVQYLAKDERTLNLQSQIASILGVRSREDYLRCIVLADAGNYESSSSFLDNSNFYLKTYGSDPTTLHARESESPQQQHSIEKIVAEFMNDAETVEDLRLWDKADNARSERLFTVMSGANSSLSKRLTEICLKEARRMSDVTLDDASVKKTTEYKALSKQLHDYLRTKLTFTSDPGPASVMIMVVLGYEEARRRLLGSN
;
A
#
# COMPACT_ATOMS: atom_id res chain seq x y z
N MET A 1 26.38 0.81 -30.17
CA MET A 1 27.26 1.75 -30.88
C MET A 1 27.29 3.04 -30.06
N LEU A 2 28.41 3.27 -29.36
CA LEU A 2 28.62 4.31 -28.34
C LEU A 2 28.95 5.66 -28.98
N VAL A 3 28.42 6.76 -28.43
CA VAL A 3 29.01 8.10 -28.61
C VAL A 3 29.25 8.71 -27.22
N ARG A 4 30.54 8.86 -26.89
CA ARG A 4 31.10 9.63 -25.76
C ARG A 4 31.53 11.00 -26.28
N ILE A 5 31.21 12.09 -25.58
CA ILE A 5 31.97 13.34 -25.66
C ILE A 5 32.22 13.87 -24.25
N ALA A 6 33.47 14.26 -24.02
CA ALA A 6 34.11 14.60 -22.75
C ALA A 6 33.94 16.07 -22.35
N TRP A 7 34.09 16.37 -21.06
CA TRP A 7 34.42 17.71 -20.57
C TRP A 7 35.60 17.64 -19.59
N ARG A 8 36.65 18.40 -19.90
CA ARG A 8 37.91 18.56 -19.15
C ARG A 8 37.72 19.54 -17.98
N ARG A 9 38.39 19.27 -16.87
CA ARG A 9 38.62 20.18 -15.74
C ARG A 9 39.77 21.14 -16.06
N THR A 10 39.61 22.41 -15.71
CA THR A 10 40.72 23.37 -15.56
C THR A 10 40.69 23.96 -14.16
N SER A 11 41.85 23.89 -13.51
CA SER A 11 42.19 24.46 -12.21
C SER A 11 42.83 25.84 -12.40
N GLY A 12 42.54 26.79 -11.50
CA GLY A 12 43.24 28.07 -11.44
C GLY A 12 42.78 28.92 -10.27
N THR A 13 43.57 28.96 -9.20
CA THR A 13 43.50 29.95 -8.11
C THR A 13 44.76 30.81 -8.16
N PRO A 14 44.68 32.14 -8.03
CA PRO A 14 45.83 32.96 -7.70
C PRO A 14 45.87 33.32 -6.21
N ALA A 15 47.07 33.25 -5.65
CA ALA A 15 47.43 33.71 -4.31
C ALA A 15 47.91 35.18 -4.38
N LEU A 16 47.59 35.98 -3.36
CA LEU A 16 48.27 37.24 -3.05
C LEU A 16 48.50 37.36 -1.54
N THR A 17 49.69 37.87 -1.23
CA THR A 17 50.44 37.90 0.03
C THR A 17 50.37 39.25 0.74
N CYS A 18 50.55 39.24 2.07
CA CYS A 18 51.29 40.20 2.95
C CYS A 18 50.61 40.28 4.32
N SER A 19 51.23 40.73 5.42
CA SER A 19 52.58 40.61 6.00
C SER A 19 52.41 41.07 7.47
N SER A 20 53.32 40.64 8.34
CA SER A 20 53.33 40.89 9.78
C SER A 20 53.82 42.30 10.16
N TYR A 21 53.26 42.90 11.21
CA TYR A 21 53.93 43.92 12.04
C TYR A 21 53.55 43.81 13.52
N SER A 22 54.53 44.09 14.38
CA SER A 22 54.54 43.87 15.83
C SER A 22 54.65 45.18 16.64
N SER A 23 53.95 45.19 17.78
CA SER A 23 54.33 45.67 19.14
C SER A 23 54.46 47.16 19.54
N THR A 24 54.03 47.38 20.80
CA THR A 24 54.28 48.49 21.77
C THR A 24 53.40 49.75 21.62
N GLY A 25 52.83 50.42 22.64
CA GLY A 25 52.76 50.31 24.10
C GLY A 25 52.31 51.68 24.68
N LEU A 26 51.55 51.69 25.80
CA LEU A 26 51.31 52.76 26.82
C LEU A 26 49.84 53.09 27.18
N PRO A 27 49.55 53.54 28.43
CA PRO A 27 48.26 53.36 29.11
C PRO A 27 47.46 54.67 29.34
N GLY A 28 46.17 54.55 29.67
CA GLY A 28 45.47 55.61 30.41
C GLY A 28 43.97 55.78 30.17
N PHE A 29 43.22 55.63 31.26
CA PHE A 29 41.92 56.22 31.60
C PHE A 29 40.59 55.53 31.25
N ALA A 30 39.85 55.35 32.35
CA ALA A 30 38.60 54.65 32.61
C ALA A 30 37.38 55.16 31.86
N PHE A 31 36.42 54.26 31.60
CA PHE A 31 35.00 54.50 31.87
C PHE A 31 34.29 53.14 32.13
N THR A 32 33.61 53.06 33.27
CA THR A 32 32.84 51.90 33.74
C THR A 32 31.56 51.71 32.91
N ASN A 33 31.28 50.48 32.47
CA ASN A 33 30.00 50.06 31.89
C ASN A 33 29.56 48.70 32.47
N PRO A 34 28.24 48.44 32.60
CA PRO A 34 27.64 47.40 33.44
C PRO A 34 27.83 45.97 32.88
N PRO A 35 27.59 44.90 33.66
CA PRO A 35 28.03 43.55 33.33
C PRO A 35 27.28 42.99 32.11
N ARG A 36 28.03 42.73 31.04
CA ARG A 36 27.55 41.95 29.89
C ARG A 36 27.72 40.46 30.18
N SER A 37 26.62 39.73 30.11
CA SER A 37 26.58 38.27 30.16
C SER A 37 27.46 37.65 29.07
N SER A 38 28.42 36.83 29.46
CA SER A 38 29.14 35.95 28.52
C SER A 38 28.36 34.66 28.31
N TYR A 39 27.30 34.71 27.50
CA TYR A 39 26.80 33.49 26.86
C TYR A 39 27.76 33.14 25.72
N SER A 40 28.57 32.11 25.94
CA SER A 40 29.36 31.46 24.91
C SER A 40 28.43 30.93 23.83
N ILE A 41 28.34 31.64 22.70
CA ILE A 41 27.73 31.10 21.48
C ILE A 41 28.75 30.12 20.91
N LYS A 42 28.67 28.85 21.32
CA LYS A 42 29.24 27.76 20.54
C LYS A 42 28.46 27.70 19.24
N SER A 43 29.09 28.14 18.15
CA SER A 43 28.59 27.95 16.79
C SER A 43 28.70 26.47 16.40
N SER A 44 27.80 25.65 16.93
CA SER A 44 27.57 24.34 16.34
C SER A 44 26.84 24.57 15.01
N ARG A 45 27.59 24.57 13.90
CA ARG A 45 27.06 24.17 12.59
C ARG A 45 26.72 22.67 12.65
N GLY A 46 25.75 22.32 13.49
CA GLY A 46 25.07 21.05 13.45
C GLY A 46 24.06 21.15 12.31
N ARG A 47 24.25 20.35 11.28
CA ARG A 47 23.19 20.07 10.29
C ARG A 47 22.01 19.56 11.12
N ALA A 48 20.95 20.35 11.27
CA ALA A 48 19.75 19.90 11.99
C ALA A 48 19.36 18.54 11.41
N SER A 49 19.47 17.47 12.20
CA SER A 49 18.94 16.18 11.80
C SER A 49 17.46 16.42 11.54
N LYS A 50 17.04 16.26 10.28
CA LYS A 50 15.64 16.43 9.89
C LYS A 50 14.85 15.47 10.78
N GLN A 51 14.09 15.99 11.74
CA GLN A 51 13.40 15.14 12.70
C GLN A 51 12.34 14.34 11.91
N LEU A 52 12.51 13.03 11.84
CA LEU A 52 11.69 12.16 10.99
C LEU A 52 10.42 11.67 11.70
N LEU A 53 10.31 11.92 13.00
CA LEU A 53 9.15 11.62 13.82
C LEU A 53 8.86 12.80 14.74
N PRO A 54 7.61 13.05 15.10
CA PRO A 54 7.28 14.07 16.09
C PRO A 54 7.78 13.71 17.49
N ASP A 55 7.91 14.72 18.36
CA ASP A 55 8.32 14.58 19.77
C ASP A 55 7.28 13.85 20.65
N GLY A 56 6.04 13.71 20.18
CA GLY A 56 4.95 13.11 20.94
C GLY A 56 3.93 12.40 20.05
N PRO A 57 2.86 11.86 20.67
CA PRO A 57 1.83 11.10 19.96
C PRO A 57 1.17 11.91 18.84
N ALA A 58 1.19 11.38 17.62
CA ALA A 58 0.58 12.04 16.48
C ALA A 58 -0.91 11.73 16.41
N ARG A 59 -1.75 12.77 16.52
CA ARG A 59 -3.15 12.74 16.06
C ARG A 59 -3.19 13.04 14.56
N THR A 60 -3.56 12.04 13.76
CA THR A 60 -3.64 12.11 12.29
C THR A 60 -5.06 11.84 11.82
N ARG A 61 -5.36 12.14 10.55
CA ARG A 61 -6.69 11.85 9.97
C ARG A 61 -6.64 11.40 8.53
N PHE A 62 -7.55 10.49 8.19
CA PHE A 62 -7.98 10.28 6.82
C PHE A 62 -9.35 10.95 6.62
N ALA A 63 -9.40 11.91 5.69
CA ALA A 63 -10.58 12.76 5.46
C ALA A 63 -11.12 12.63 4.02
N PRO A 64 -11.72 11.49 3.64
CA PRO A 64 -12.25 11.30 2.29
C PRO A 64 -13.65 11.89 2.12
N SER A 65 -13.95 12.35 0.90
CA SER A 65 -15.33 12.63 0.47
C SER A 65 -16.00 11.36 -0.04
N PRO A 66 -17.27 11.06 0.34
CA PRO A 66 -17.98 9.85 -0.06
C PRO A 66 -18.55 9.93 -1.49
N THR A 67 -17.71 10.30 -2.47
CA THR A 67 -18.12 10.55 -3.86
C THR A 67 -17.85 9.37 -4.80
N GLY A 68 -17.49 8.20 -4.27
CA GLY A 68 -17.17 7.02 -5.06
C GLY A 68 -16.41 5.96 -4.26
N HIS A 69 -15.72 5.08 -4.99
CA HIS A 69 -14.91 4.00 -4.44
C HIS A 69 -13.56 4.48 -3.90
N LEU A 70 -13.02 3.74 -2.93
CA LEU A 70 -11.68 3.97 -2.42
C LEU A 70 -10.64 3.59 -3.48
N HIS A 71 -9.85 4.58 -3.91
CA HIS A 71 -8.79 4.35 -4.89
C HIS A 71 -7.42 4.15 -4.22
N LEU A 72 -6.47 3.54 -4.93
CA LEU A 72 -5.10 3.25 -4.44
C LEU A 72 -4.41 4.45 -3.76
N GLY A 73 -4.44 5.63 -4.38
CA GLY A 73 -3.83 6.85 -3.80
C GLY A 73 -4.46 7.30 -2.48
N SER A 74 -5.77 7.08 -2.31
CA SER A 74 -6.50 7.40 -1.08
C SER A 74 -6.19 6.37 0.00
N LEU A 75 -6.16 5.08 -0.35
CA LEU A 75 -5.76 4.01 0.56
C LEU A 75 -4.31 4.23 1.07
N ARG A 76 -3.39 4.61 0.18
CA ARG A 76 -2.02 4.97 0.57
C ARG A 76 -1.97 6.14 1.54
N THR A 77 -2.78 7.18 1.30
CA THR A 77 -2.85 8.34 2.20
C THR A 77 -3.39 7.92 3.58
N ALA A 78 -4.43 7.08 3.62
CA ALA A 78 -4.93 6.49 4.86
C ALA A 78 -3.84 5.68 5.58
N LEU A 79 -3.13 4.83 4.84
CA LEU A 79 -2.03 4.01 5.35
C LEU A 79 -0.94 4.86 6.01
N PHE A 80 -0.43 5.91 5.36
CA PHE A 80 0.60 6.76 5.97
C PHE A 80 0.14 7.49 7.23
N ASN A 81 -1.12 7.94 7.28
CA ASN A 81 -1.68 8.54 8.50
C ASN A 81 -1.80 7.50 9.62
N PHE A 82 -2.24 6.28 9.30
CA PHE A 82 -2.32 5.16 10.24
C PHE A 82 -0.94 4.77 10.77
N LEU A 83 0.05 4.60 9.89
CA LEU A 83 1.41 4.23 10.27
C LEU A 83 2.05 5.27 11.21
N LEU A 84 1.92 6.57 10.91
CA LEU A 84 2.43 7.62 11.80
C LEU A 84 1.75 7.58 13.19
N ALA A 85 0.41 7.47 13.21
CA ALA A 85 -0.34 7.42 14.45
C ALA A 85 0.11 6.21 15.30
N LYS A 86 0.14 5.01 14.73
CA LYS A 86 0.53 3.81 15.48
C LYS A 86 2.00 3.82 15.90
N LYS A 87 2.91 4.29 15.03
CA LYS A 87 4.35 4.42 15.33
C LYS A 87 4.62 5.30 16.55
N THR A 88 3.81 6.33 16.73
CA THR A 88 3.97 7.34 17.79
C THR A 88 3.04 7.12 18.98
N ALA A 89 2.32 5.99 19.03
CA ALA A 89 1.26 5.72 20.00
C ALA A 89 0.18 6.83 20.08
N GLY A 90 -0.08 7.49 18.95
CA GLY A 90 -1.13 8.48 18.76
C GLY A 90 -2.42 7.87 18.23
N GLN A 91 -3.23 8.69 17.56
CA GLN A 91 -4.58 8.32 17.15
C GLN A 91 -4.81 8.58 15.66
N PHE A 92 -5.43 7.60 15.00
CA PHE A 92 -5.82 7.66 13.60
C PHE A 92 -7.32 7.89 13.49
N ILE A 93 -7.73 9.01 12.87
CA ILE A 93 -9.12 9.46 12.84
C ILE A 93 -9.70 9.31 11.43
N LEU A 94 -10.93 8.80 11.31
CA LEU A 94 -11.70 8.81 10.06
C LEU A 94 -12.74 9.92 10.10
N ARG A 95 -12.63 10.91 9.21
CA ARG A 95 -13.59 12.02 9.05
C ARG A 95 -14.22 12.00 7.67
N ILE A 96 -15.54 12.05 7.57
CA ILE A 96 -16.25 12.02 6.29
C ILE A 96 -16.55 13.44 5.82
N GLU A 97 -15.97 13.82 4.67
CA GLU A 97 -16.16 15.14 4.07
C GLU A 97 -17.33 15.14 3.07
N ASP A 98 -18.55 15.10 3.59
CA ASP A 98 -19.84 14.98 2.88
C ASP A 98 -20.61 16.30 2.73
N THR A 99 -19.90 17.44 2.73
CA THR A 99 -20.50 18.78 2.60
C THR A 99 -21.09 19.03 1.20
N ASP A 100 -20.59 18.36 0.16
CA ASP A 100 -21.18 18.37 -1.18
C ASP A 100 -22.21 17.23 -1.35
N ARG A 101 -23.45 17.53 -0.97
CA ARG A 101 -24.57 16.58 -1.06
C ARG A 101 -24.83 16.10 -2.49
N LYS A 102 -24.57 16.91 -3.53
CA LYS A 102 -24.82 16.52 -4.94
C LYS A 102 -23.86 15.44 -5.42
N ARG A 103 -22.65 15.40 -4.85
CA ARG A 103 -21.62 14.42 -5.22
C ARG A 103 -21.58 13.21 -4.30
N THR A 104 -22.29 13.26 -3.17
CA THR A 104 -22.33 12.16 -2.19
C THR A 104 -23.10 10.97 -2.75
N VAL A 105 -22.51 9.78 -2.69
CA VAL A 105 -23.10 8.54 -3.22
C VAL A 105 -23.62 7.68 -2.07
N THR A 106 -24.86 7.24 -2.16
CA THR A 106 -25.48 6.35 -1.16
C THR A 106 -24.65 5.07 -0.96
N GLY A 107 -24.40 4.73 0.30
CA GLY A 107 -23.59 3.58 0.71
C GLY A 107 -22.07 3.72 0.48
N ALA A 108 -21.59 4.85 -0.06
CA ALA A 108 -20.14 5.04 -0.29
C ALA A 108 -19.35 5.10 1.03
N GLN A 109 -19.89 5.73 2.07
CA GLN A 109 -19.28 5.75 3.41
C GLN A 109 -19.14 4.34 4.00
N GLN A 110 -20.19 3.49 3.89
CA GLN A 110 -20.15 2.13 4.42
C GLN A 110 -19.11 1.27 3.68
N ARG A 111 -19.07 1.36 2.35
CA ARG A 111 -18.07 0.67 1.52
C ARG A 111 -16.66 1.12 1.88
N LEU A 112 -16.43 2.43 1.95
CA LEU A 112 -15.16 3.01 2.38
C LEU A 112 -14.69 2.45 3.74
N CYS A 113 -15.59 2.37 4.73
CA CYS A 113 -15.27 1.80 6.03
C CYS A 113 -14.90 0.31 5.93
N GLN A 114 -15.62 -0.46 5.11
CA GLN A 114 -15.33 -1.87 4.88
C GLN A 114 -13.97 -2.07 4.18
N ASP A 115 -13.65 -1.25 3.18
CA ASP A 115 -12.41 -1.33 2.43
C ASP A 115 -11.19 -1.02 3.31
N LEU A 116 -11.30 0.00 4.17
CA LEU A 116 -10.26 0.34 5.16
C LEU A 116 -10.07 -0.77 6.20
N LYS A 117 -11.16 -1.36 6.72
CA LYS A 117 -11.12 -2.49 7.66
C LYS A 117 -10.48 -3.73 7.02
N TRP A 118 -10.81 -4.02 5.76
CA TRP A 118 -10.18 -5.09 4.99
C TRP A 118 -8.66 -4.87 4.85
N ALA A 119 -8.23 -3.63 4.62
CA ALA A 119 -6.81 -3.27 4.57
C ALA A 119 -6.11 -3.23 5.96
N GLY A 120 -6.82 -3.55 7.05
CA GLY A 120 -6.29 -3.52 8.41
C GLY A 120 -6.15 -2.11 9.02
N LEU A 121 -6.70 -1.08 8.36
CA LEU A 121 -6.59 0.32 8.79
C LEU A 121 -7.76 0.69 9.70
N ILE A 122 -7.66 0.27 10.97
CA ILE A 122 -8.68 0.55 11.98
C ILE A 122 -8.44 1.92 12.61
N TRP A 123 -9.47 2.78 12.59
CA TRP A 123 -9.44 4.11 13.20
C TRP A 123 -9.85 4.08 14.67
N ASP A 124 -9.27 4.99 15.43
CA ASP A 124 -9.49 5.16 16.87
C ASP A 124 -10.71 6.06 17.14
N GLU A 125 -11.00 6.98 16.22
CA GLU A 125 -12.19 7.83 16.24
C GLU A 125 -12.79 7.92 14.84
N GLY A 126 -14.12 7.95 14.72
CA GLY A 126 -14.76 8.00 13.43
C GLY A 126 -16.29 7.88 13.46
N PRO A 127 -16.94 7.81 12.29
CA PRO A 127 -18.39 7.91 12.19
C PRO A 127 -19.16 6.71 12.77
N ASP A 128 -18.55 5.52 12.80
CA ASP A 128 -19.15 4.30 13.34
C ASP A 128 -18.73 3.99 14.78
N VAL A 129 -17.50 4.35 15.17
CA VAL A 129 -16.96 4.11 16.52
C VAL A 129 -17.15 5.28 17.49
N GLY A 130 -17.49 6.47 16.98
CA GLY A 130 -17.61 7.69 17.77
C GLY A 130 -16.25 8.25 18.19
N GLY A 131 -16.24 9.01 19.29
CA GLY A 131 -15.06 9.68 19.83
C GLY A 131 -15.38 11.06 20.41
N PRO A 132 -14.46 11.65 21.17
CA PRO A 132 -14.72 12.88 21.94
C PRO A 132 -14.93 14.13 21.08
N HIS A 133 -14.53 14.12 19.80
CA HIS A 133 -14.61 15.27 18.90
C HIS A 133 -15.71 15.12 17.83
N GLY A 134 -16.62 14.15 18.02
CA GLY A 134 -17.74 13.92 17.11
C GLY A 134 -18.71 15.10 17.01
N PRO A 135 -19.63 15.08 16.03
CA PRO A 135 -19.80 14.06 14.99
C PRO A 135 -18.65 14.04 13.97
N TYR A 136 -18.39 12.91 13.33
CA TYR A 136 -17.28 12.75 12.35
C TYR A 136 -17.73 12.87 10.88
N ASN A 137 -19.02 13.19 10.65
CA ASN A 137 -19.54 13.59 9.34
C ASN A 137 -19.68 15.11 9.31
N GLN A 138 -19.07 15.76 8.32
CA GLN A 138 -19.11 17.23 8.22
C GLN A 138 -20.53 17.77 8.00
N SER A 139 -21.40 17.03 7.31
CA SER A 139 -22.81 17.39 7.13
C SER A 139 -23.59 17.57 8.45
N GLN A 140 -23.11 16.97 9.54
CA GLN A 140 -23.69 17.04 10.88
C GLN A 140 -23.05 18.13 11.74
N ARG A 141 -22.09 18.91 11.20
CA ARG A 141 -21.32 19.93 11.91
C ARG A 141 -21.60 21.35 11.43
N THR A 142 -22.66 21.56 10.65
CA THR A 142 -23.01 22.86 10.03
C THR A 142 -23.04 24.02 11.03
N GLU A 143 -23.67 23.83 12.20
CA GLU A 143 -23.75 24.85 13.25
C GLU A 143 -22.37 25.27 13.78
N LEU A 144 -21.45 24.30 13.93
CA LEU A 144 -20.07 24.57 14.35
C LEU A 144 -19.37 25.50 13.35
N TYR A 145 -19.54 25.25 12.05
CA TYR A 145 -18.93 26.06 11.01
C TYR A 145 -19.54 27.45 10.93
N GLN A 146 -20.86 27.57 11.07
CA GLN A 146 -21.55 28.86 11.11
C GLN A 146 -21.09 29.71 12.30
N LYS A 147 -20.95 29.10 13.50
CA LYS A 147 -20.42 29.76 14.69
C LYS A 147 -19.01 30.30 14.47
N HIS A 148 -18.14 29.55 13.81
CA HIS A 148 -16.77 29.99 13.52
C HIS A 148 -16.71 31.02 12.38
N ALA A 149 -17.56 30.91 11.36
CA ALA A 149 -17.71 31.94 10.34
C ALA A 149 -18.14 33.28 10.96
N GLN A 150 -19.05 33.26 11.93
CA GLN A 150 -19.47 34.44 12.66
C GLN A 150 -18.31 35.06 13.48
N LYS A 151 -17.44 34.26 14.09
CA LYS A 151 -16.23 34.76 14.76
C LYS A 151 -15.30 35.49 13.78
N LEU A 152 -15.10 34.94 12.57
CA LEU A 152 -14.28 35.59 11.54
C LEU A 152 -14.88 36.90 11.04
N LEU A 153 -16.22 36.97 10.94
CA LEU A 153 -16.92 38.20 10.59
C LEU A 153 -16.71 39.28 11.67
N GLN A 154 -16.86 38.91 12.95
CA GLN A 154 -16.68 39.81 14.09
C GLN A 154 -15.25 40.32 14.22
N SER A 155 -14.25 39.53 13.83
CA SER A 155 -12.84 39.95 13.86
C SER A 155 -12.39 40.72 12.60
N GLY A 156 -13.27 40.92 11.62
CA GLY A 156 -12.93 41.56 10.33
C GLY A 156 -12.06 40.71 9.40
N VAL A 157 -11.79 39.45 9.77
CA VAL A 157 -11.02 38.48 8.98
C VAL A 157 -11.88 37.84 7.87
N ALA A 158 -13.19 37.99 7.95
CA ALA A 158 -14.13 37.66 6.88
C ALA A 158 -15.14 38.80 6.68
N TYR A 159 -15.82 38.80 5.54
CA TYR A 159 -16.90 39.75 5.24
C TYR A 159 -18.05 39.05 4.51
N ARG A 160 -19.25 39.65 4.57
CA ARG A 160 -20.44 39.19 3.83
C ARG A 160 -20.41 39.75 2.40
N CYS A 161 -20.62 38.90 1.42
CA CYS A 161 -20.71 39.27 0.01
C CYS A 161 -22.12 38.97 -0.50
N PHE A 162 -22.82 40.01 -0.96
CA PHE A 162 -24.20 39.95 -1.47
C PHE A 162 -24.26 39.92 -3.01
N CYS A 163 -23.11 39.80 -3.68
CA CYS A 163 -23.10 39.69 -5.14
C CYS A 163 -23.82 38.41 -5.58
N PRO A 164 -24.60 38.45 -6.67
CA PRO A 164 -25.27 37.27 -7.21
C PRO A 164 -24.26 36.21 -7.65
N ALA A 165 -24.65 34.94 -7.58
CA ALA A 165 -23.86 33.84 -8.13
C ALA A 165 -23.77 33.98 -9.65
N GLU A 166 -22.57 33.97 -10.22
CA GLU A 166 -22.39 34.07 -11.67
C GLU A 166 -23.07 32.90 -12.39
N SER A 167 -24.01 33.21 -13.29
CA SER A 167 -24.25 32.37 -14.45
C SER A 167 -23.01 32.49 -15.35
N SER A 168 -22.33 31.37 -15.58
CA SER A 168 -21.23 31.24 -16.53
C SER A 168 -21.59 31.84 -17.91
N ALA A 169 -21.21 33.09 -18.16
CA ALA A 169 -21.22 33.71 -19.48
C ALA A 169 -20.19 34.84 -19.49
N VAL A 170 -18.99 34.51 -19.96
CA VAL A 170 -17.92 35.47 -20.25
C VAL A 170 -18.24 36.10 -21.61
N GLU A 171 -18.73 37.33 -21.64
CA GLU A 171 -18.59 38.19 -22.82
C GLU A 171 -18.15 39.59 -22.39
N ALA A 172 -16.99 39.99 -22.93
CA ALA A 172 -16.44 41.34 -22.99
C ALA A 172 -16.12 42.08 -21.67
N ALA A 173 -14.89 41.95 -21.15
CA ALA A 173 -14.25 43.01 -20.35
C ALA A 173 -12.71 42.87 -20.23
N ASP A 174 -12.07 44.04 -20.11
CA ASP A 174 -10.64 44.38 -19.93
C ASP A 174 -9.82 43.39 -19.06
N PRO A 175 -8.63 42.93 -19.52
CA PRO A 175 -7.69 42.09 -18.76
C PRO A 175 -7.38 42.55 -17.34
N ALA A 176 -7.42 43.85 -17.04
CA ALA A 176 -7.17 44.40 -15.70
C ALA A 176 -8.28 44.05 -14.70
N THR A 177 -9.51 43.82 -15.17
CA THR A 177 -10.67 43.45 -14.33
C THR A 177 -10.90 41.94 -14.22
N LEU A 178 -10.25 41.16 -15.07
CA LEU A 178 -10.45 39.72 -15.19
C LEU A 178 -9.95 38.95 -13.95
N ALA A 179 -8.84 39.38 -13.34
CA ALA A 179 -8.31 38.77 -12.11
C ALA A 179 -9.20 39.01 -10.88
N SER A 180 -9.96 40.12 -10.85
CA SER A 180 -10.92 40.44 -9.79
C SER A 180 -12.28 39.75 -9.99
N ARG A 181 -12.59 39.30 -11.22
CA ARG A 181 -13.88 38.70 -11.58
C ARG A 181 -13.86 37.16 -11.62
N ILE A 182 -12.72 36.53 -11.94
CA ILE A 182 -12.63 35.05 -12.05
C ILE A 182 -12.86 34.29 -10.71
N GLY A 183 -12.94 34.99 -9.58
CA GLY A 183 -13.41 34.40 -8.31
C GLY A 183 -13.91 35.40 -7.26
N GLY A 184 -13.99 36.68 -7.60
CA GLY A 184 -14.07 37.78 -6.63
C GLY A 184 -15.45 38.41 -6.48
N CYS A 185 -15.55 39.26 -5.47
CA CYS A 185 -16.71 40.09 -5.22
C CYS A 185 -16.88 41.11 -6.37
N GLN A 186 -18.07 41.20 -6.97
CA GLN A 186 -18.35 42.07 -8.11
C GLN A 186 -18.57 43.54 -7.73
N SER A 187 -18.70 43.80 -6.43
CA SER A 187 -18.83 45.14 -5.84
C SER A 187 -17.87 45.26 -4.66
N ASP A 188 -17.79 46.44 -4.05
CA ASP A 188 -17.01 46.62 -2.83
C ASP A 188 -17.74 46.10 -1.58
N CYS A 189 -18.12 44.81 -1.56
CA CYS A 189 -18.79 44.24 -0.38
C CYS A 189 -17.87 44.19 0.85
N LYS A 190 -16.55 44.27 0.65
CA LYS A 190 -15.54 44.25 1.71
C LYS A 190 -15.59 45.51 2.57
N HIS A 191 -15.98 46.63 1.98
CA HIS A 191 -16.07 47.93 2.64
C HIS A 191 -17.50 48.37 2.96
N LEU A 192 -18.49 47.46 2.86
CA LEU A 192 -19.84 47.74 3.37
C LEU A 192 -19.79 48.03 4.87
N SER A 193 -20.50 49.07 5.31
CA SER A 193 -20.69 49.31 6.74
C SER A 193 -21.54 48.21 7.36
N GLU A 194 -21.45 48.06 8.69
CA GLU A 194 -22.30 47.10 9.41
C GLU A 194 -23.79 47.40 9.20
N ASP A 195 -24.18 48.68 9.13
CA ASP A 195 -25.55 49.11 8.87
C ASP A 195 -26.03 48.65 7.47
N GLN A 196 -25.22 48.88 6.43
CA GLN A 196 -25.55 48.47 5.06
C GLN A 196 -25.63 46.94 4.91
N ALA A 197 -24.74 46.21 5.60
CA ALA A 197 -24.79 44.76 5.63
C ALA A 197 -26.03 44.26 6.37
N SER A 198 -26.41 44.90 7.49
CA SER A 198 -27.58 44.55 8.29
C SER A 198 -28.88 44.81 7.54
N GLU A 199 -29.01 45.96 6.87
CA GLU A 199 -30.17 46.28 6.04
C GLU A 199 -30.40 45.21 4.95
N ARG A 200 -29.34 44.75 4.29
CA ARG A 200 -29.44 43.67 3.28
C ARG A 200 -29.82 42.32 3.89
N LEU A 201 -29.37 42.04 5.12
CA LEU A 201 -29.77 40.83 5.85
C LEU A 201 -31.26 40.89 6.22
N ASP A 202 -31.75 42.04 6.68
CA ASP A 202 -33.16 42.26 7.03
C ASP A 202 -34.08 42.16 5.79
N GLN A 203 -33.56 42.56 4.63
CA GLN A 203 -34.22 42.37 3.32
C GLN A 203 -34.18 40.92 2.82
N GLY A 204 -33.51 40.00 3.53
CA GLY A 204 -33.40 38.60 3.13
C GLY A 204 -32.51 38.36 1.91
N VAL A 205 -31.60 39.29 1.58
CA VAL A 205 -30.71 39.15 0.43
C VAL A 205 -29.72 38.00 0.68
N PRO A 206 -29.66 36.98 -0.20
CA PRO A 206 -28.70 35.89 -0.05
C PRO A 206 -27.26 36.41 -0.07
N PHE A 207 -26.41 35.84 0.79
CA PHE A 207 -25.00 36.24 0.87
C PHE A 207 -24.09 35.02 1.04
N VAL A 208 -22.81 35.19 0.73
CA VAL A 208 -21.74 34.26 1.09
C VAL A 208 -20.77 34.92 2.05
N VAL A 209 -20.04 34.12 2.83
CA VAL A 209 -18.94 34.63 3.68
C VAL A 209 -17.62 34.41 2.95
N ARG A 210 -16.85 35.49 2.76
CA ARG A 210 -15.56 35.48 2.06
C ARG A 210 -14.40 35.80 3.00
N PHE A 211 -13.24 35.23 2.71
CA PHE A 211 -12.01 35.47 3.47
C PHE A 211 -11.42 36.84 3.16
N SER A 212 -11.35 37.71 4.16
CA SER A 212 -10.74 39.04 4.08
C SER A 212 -9.24 38.91 4.33
N PHE A 213 -8.46 38.72 3.27
CA PHE A 213 -7.01 38.67 3.36
C PHE A 213 -6.36 39.80 2.57
N ARG A 214 -5.23 40.31 3.07
CA ARG A 214 -4.40 41.31 2.38
C ARG A 214 -2.97 40.78 2.29
N GLY A 215 -2.39 40.87 1.10
CA GLY A 215 -1.03 40.44 0.83
C GLY A 215 -0.92 38.99 0.33
N PRO A 216 0.31 38.49 0.14
CA PRO A 216 0.57 37.12 -0.28
C PRO A 216 0.29 36.13 0.86
N PRO A 217 -0.04 34.86 0.55
CA PRO A 217 -0.17 33.81 1.56
C PRO A 217 1.06 33.76 2.48
N PRO A 218 0.88 33.52 3.79
CA PRO A 218 2.00 33.43 4.72
C PRO A 218 2.93 32.27 4.33
N PRO A 219 4.25 32.41 4.54
CA PRO A 219 5.18 31.30 4.35
C PRO A 219 4.85 30.19 5.35
N TRP A 220 5.06 28.95 4.93
CA TRP A 220 4.77 27.78 5.75
C TRP A 220 5.79 26.68 5.47
N THR A 221 5.89 25.68 6.35
CA THR A 221 6.87 24.60 6.20
C THR A 221 6.17 23.27 5.97
N ASP A 222 6.55 22.60 4.88
CA ASP A 222 6.21 21.22 4.61
C ASP A 222 7.33 20.29 5.08
N LEU A 223 6.98 19.21 5.78
CA LEU A 223 7.96 18.24 6.29
C LEU A 223 8.73 17.52 5.17
N VAL A 224 8.13 17.38 3.98
CA VAL A 224 8.75 16.76 2.80
C VAL A 224 9.49 17.81 1.98
N TYR A 225 8.80 18.88 1.58
CA TYR A 225 9.27 19.85 0.60
C TYR A 225 10.08 21.02 1.19
N GLY A 226 9.99 21.27 2.50
CA GLY A 226 10.65 22.38 3.18
C GLY A 226 9.78 23.64 3.21
N THR A 227 10.42 24.80 3.37
CA THR A 227 9.69 26.08 3.41
C THR A 227 9.09 26.43 2.04
N MET A 228 7.79 26.68 2.04
CA MET A 228 6.95 27.05 0.90
C MET A 228 6.45 28.49 1.05
N GLY A 229 5.94 29.09 -0.02
CA GLY A 229 5.37 30.44 0.01
C GLY A 229 6.40 31.58 0.09
N GLN A 230 7.70 31.26 0.08
CA GLN A 230 8.76 32.26 -0.14
C GLN A 230 8.94 32.49 -1.64
N ASN A 231 8.16 33.38 -2.24
CA ASN A 231 8.53 33.92 -3.54
C ASN A 231 9.78 34.78 -3.35
N LYS A 232 10.96 34.26 -3.73
CA LYS A 232 11.99 35.15 -4.27
C LYS A 232 11.34 35.78 -5.50
N VAL A 233 11.21 37.11 -5.49
CA VAL A 233 10.86 37.88 -6.67
C VAL A 233 12.02 37.72 -7.65
N THR A 234 12.04 36.63 -8.42
CA THR A 234 12.80 36.58 -9.67
C THR A 234 11.98 37.32 -10.71
N GLU A 235 12.61 38.35 -11.25
CA GLU A 235 12.11 39.29 -12.25
C GLU A 235 11.05 38.69 -13.19
N GLY A 236 9.81 39.17 -13.06
CA GLY A 236 8.84 39.16 -14.16
C GLY A 236 7.72 38.11 -14.18
N ARG A 237 7.70 37.08 -13.31
CA ARG A 237 6.54 36.16 -13.22
C ARG A 237 6.24 35.71 -11.78
N SER A 238 5.57 36.58 -11.02
CA SER A 238 4.88 36.15 -9.81
C SER A 238 3.44 35.81 -10.17
N ILE A 239 3.13 34.52 -10.37
CA ILE A 239 1.74 34.07 -10.26
C ILE A 239 1.43 34.07 -8.76
N SER A 240 1.09 35.24 -8.23
CA SER A 240 0.48 35.35 -6.91
C SER A 240 -0.92 34.78 -7.02
N THR A 241 -1.12 33.51 -6.64
CA THR A 241 -2.47 32.99 -6.42
C THR A 241 -3.06 33.76 -5.26
N SER A 242 -3.90 34.75 -5.55
CA SER A 242 -4.61 35.51 -4.53
C SER A 242 -5.49 34.55 -3.73
N ILE A 243 -5.28 34.49 -2.42
CA ILE A 243 -6.15 33.76 -1.49
C ILE A 243 -7.28 34.64 -0.94
N ALA A 244 -7.24 35.94 -1.27
CA ALA A 244 -8.29 36.88 -0.90
C ALA A 244 -9.61 36.49 -1.55
N ASP A 245 -10.69 36.86 -0.87
CA ASP A 245 -12.07 36.72 -1.32
C ASP A 245 -12.53 35.27 -1.50
N THR A 246 -11.74 34.28 -1.05
CA THR A 246 -12.14 32.86 -1.08
C THR A 246 -13.44 32.67 -0.30
N ILE A 247 -14.41 31.98 -0.89
CA ILE A 247 -15.68 31.65 -0.21
C ILE A 247 -15.41 30.63 0.91
N LEU A 248 -15.83 30.98 2.12
CA LEU A 248 -15.72 30.14 3.33
C LEU A 248 -17.07 29.49 3.67
N LEU A 249 -18.17 30.23 3.54
CA LEU A 249 -19.53 29.76 3.78
C LEU A 249 -20.41 30.12 2.58
N LYS A 250 -21.16 29.14 2.09
CA LYS A 250 -22.12 29.32 0.99
C LYS A 250 -23.42 29.98 1.49
N SER A 251 -24.26 30.43 0.56
CA SER A 251 -25.54 31.08 0.87
C SER A 251 -26.58 30.17 1.49
N ASP A 252 -26.46 28.86 1.27
CA ASP A 252 -27.24 27.83 1.97
C ASP A 252 -26.78 27.59 3.43
N GLY A 253 -25.79 28.34 3.91
CA GLY A 253 -25.24 28.25 5.25
C GLY A 253 -24.28 27.07 5.47
N THR A 254 -23.98 26.28 4.44
CA THR A 254 -23.01 25.17 4.53
C THR A 254 -21.58 25.64 4.20
N PRO A 255 -20.56 25.04 4.81
CA PRO A 255 -19.16 25.45 4.61
C PRO A 255 -18.64 25.04 3.23
N THR A 256 -17.58 25.71 2.79
CA THR A 256 -16.68 25.17 1.77
C THR A 256 -15.69 24.20 2.40
N TYR A 257 -15.01 23.40 1.57
CA TYR A 257 -13.93 22.52 2.03
C TYR A 257 -12.90 23.25 2.88
N HIS A 258 -12.47 24.45 2.48
CA HIS A 258 -11.42 25.20 3.18
C HIS A 258 -11.81 25.53 4.62
N LEU A 259 -13.04 26.02 4.84
CA LEU A 259 -13.52 26.38 6.18
C LEU A 259 -13.71 25.13 7.04
N ALA A 260 -14.39 24.12 6.52
CA ALA A 260 -14.67 22.89 7.28
C ALA A 260 -13.38 22.15 7.64
N ASN A 261 -12.44 22.02 6.70
CA ASN A 261 -11.17 21.31 6.89
C ASN A 261 -10.32 21.95 8.00
N VAL A 262 -10.18 23.28 8.02
CA VAL A 262 -9.40 24.00 9.04
C VAL A 262 -10.07 23.91 10.41
N ILE A 263 -11.39 24.11 10.50
CA ILE A 263 -12.11 24.03 11.77
C ILE A 263 -12.06 22.62 12.33
N ASP A 264 -12.27 21.60 11.50
CA ASP A 264 -12.26 20.21 11.98
C ASP A 264 -10.85 19.75 12.35
N ASP A 265 -9.82 20.09 11.58
CA ASP A 265 -8.45 19.76 11.95
C ASP A 265 -8.07 20.42 13.30
N HIS A 266 -8.51 21.67 13.56
CA HIS A 266 -8.31 22.31 14.86
C HIS A 266 -9.13 21.65 15.99
N THR A 267 -10.44 21.49 15.79
CA THR A 267 -11.36 21.02 16.84
C THR A 267 -11.25 19.52 17.15
N MET A 268 -10.67 18.74 16.23
CA MET A 268 -10.28 17.34 16.45
C MET A 268 -8.82 17.20 16.91
N GLU A 269 -8.14 18.33 17.14
CA GLU A 269 -6.76 18.39 17.65
C GLU A 269 -5.77 17.61 16.76
N ILE A 270 -5.92 17.76 15.45
CA ILE A 270 -4.99 17.16 14.49
C ILE A 270 -3.63 17.82 14.63
N THR A 271 -2.60 16.99 14.77
CA THR A 271 -1.20 17.44 14.91
C THR A 271 -0.45 17.36 13.60
N HIS A 272 -0.77 16.36 12.76
CA HIS A 272 -0.08 16.08 11.51
C HIS A 272 -1.09 15.83 10.39
N VAL A 273 -0.95 16.59 9.31
CA VAL A 273 -1.75 16.47 8.09
C VAL A 273 -0.88 15.85 7.00
N ILE A 274 -1.03 14.53 6.80
CA ILE A 274 -0.43 13.83 5.66
C ILE A 274 -1.49 13.72 4.55
N ARG A 275 -1.24 14.35 3.40
CA ARG A 275 -2.17 14.36 2.25
C ARG A 275 -1.44 14.46 0.93
N GLY A 276 -2.12 14.18 -0.18
CA GLY A 276 -1.49 14.25 -1.49
C GLY A 276 -1.12 15.68 -1.94
N THR A 277 -0.12 15.80 -2.81
CA THR A 277 0.41 17.08 -3.33
C THR A 277 -0.61 17.91 -4.11
N GLU A 278 -1.76 17.37 -4.51
CA GLU A 278 -2.82 18.16 -5.13
C GLU A 278 -3.39 19.24 -4.19
N TRP A 279 -3.26 19.05 -2.88
CA TRP A 279 -3.73 20.00 -1.86
C TRP A 279 -2.67 21.02 -1.45
N MET A 280 -1.45 20.93 -2.01
CA MET A 280 -0.33 21.81 -1.68
C MET A 280 -0.66 23.29 -1.92
N SER A 281 -1.34 23.60 -3.04
CA SER A 281 -1.72 24.96 -3.42
C SER A 281 -2.70 25.60 -2.44
N SER A 282 -3.55 24.80 -1.79
CA SER A 282 -4.51 25.28 -0.77
C SER A 282 -3.88 25.51 0.60
N THR A 283 -2.70 24.97 0.88
CA THR A 283 -2.10 25.03 2.22
C THR A 283 -1.76 26.46 2.65
N GLY A 284 -1.33 27.33 1.73
CA GLY A 284 -1.11 28.75 2.04
C GLY A 284 -2.38 29.46 2.52
N LEU A 285 -3.53 29.18 1.90
CA LEU A 285 -4.84 29.64 2.37
C LEU A 285 -5.18 29.05 3.74
N HIS A 286 -4.95 27.76 3.96
CA HIS A 286 -5.27 27.11 5.23
C HIS A 286 -4.45 27.71 6.38
N VAL A 287 -3.15 27.95 6.19
CA VAL A 287 -2.29 28.62 7.18
C VAL A 287 -2.78 30.05 7.45
N ALA A 288 -3.18 30.78 6.41
CA ALA A 288 -3.79 32.11 6.59
C ALA A 288 -5.08 32.05 7.41
N LEU A 289 -5.93 31.03 7.22
CA LEU A 289 -7.14 30.82 8.01
C LEU A 289 -6.81 30.47 9.47
N TYR A 290 -5.85 29.58 9.73
CA TYR A 290 -5.36 29.31 11.10
C TYR A 290 -4.91 30.60 11.79
N ASN A 291 -4.09 31.41 11.13
CA ASN A 291 -3.65 32.71 11.64
C ASN A 291 -4.82 33.67 11.89
N GLY A 292 -5.81 33.67 10.99
CA GLY A 292 -7.03 34.47 11.11
C GLY A 292 -7.89 34.12 12.32
N PHE A 293 -7.87 32.85 12.75
CA PHE A 293 -8.49 32.41 14.00
C PHE A 293 -7.59 32.60 15.24
N GLY A 294 -6.31 32.97 15.06
CA GLY A 294 -5.31 32.97 16.13
C GLY A 294 -4.88 31.57 16.56
N TRP A 295 -5.05 30.57 15.70
CA TRP A 295 -4.71 29.18 15.96
C TRP A 295 -3.34 28.81 15.40
N GLN A 296 -2.68 27.82 16.01
CA GLN A 296 -1.47 27.22 15.47
C GLN A 296 -1.84 26.16 14.42
N PRO A 297 -1.28 26.22 13.20
CA PRO A 297 -1.52 25.20 12.20
C PRO A 297 -0.84 23.87 12.58
N PRO A 298 -1.39 22.72 12.14
CA PRO A 298 -0.72 21.43 12.28
C PRO A 298 0.54 21.36 11.41
N ALA A 299 1.38 20.35 11.66
CA ALA A 299 2.47 20.05 10.75
C ALA A 299 1.93 19.44 9.45
N PHE A 300 2.41 19.91 8.29
CA PHE A 300 1.98 19.43 6.98
C PHE A 300 3.04 18.55 6.32
N ALA A 301 2.63 17.42 5.76
CA ALA A 301 3.46 16.57 4.92
C ALA A 301 2.69 16.20 3.64
N HIS A 302 3.12 16.74 2.50
CA HIS A 302 2.49 16.41 1.22
C HIS A 302 3.22 15.25 0.54
N VAL A 303 2.47 14.21 0.16
CA VAL A 303 3.00 13.02 -0.53
C VAL A 303 2.67 13.08 -2.03
N GLY A 304 3.64 12.76 -2.89
CA GLY A 304 3.48 12.85 -4.34
C GLY A 304 2.38 11.94 -4.87
N LEU A 305 1.74 12.30 -5.98
CA LEU A 305 0.63 11.54 -6.56
C LEU A 305 1.07 10.17 -7.08
N LEU A 306 0.14 9.23 -7.16
CA LEU A 306 0.33 8.02 -7.95
C LEU A 306 0.00 8.30 -9.41
N THR A 307 0.89 7.90 -10.31
CA THR A 307 0.75 8.13 -11.76
C THR A 307 0.87 6.85 -12.56
N ASP A 308 0.36 6.87 -13.79
CA ASP A 308 0.68 5.86 -14.81
C ASP A 308 2.09 6.07 -15.37
N GLU A 309 2.52 5.19 -16.29
CA GLU A 309 3.82 5.25 -16.95
C GLU A 309 4.01 6.53 -17.78
N ALA A 310 2.92 7.14 -18.25
CA ALA A 310 2.92 8.40 -18.98
C ALA A 310 2.95 9.63 -18.03
N GLY A 311 2.95 9.42 -16.71
CA GLY A 311 2.97 10.47 -15.71
C GLY A 311 1.60 11.12 -15.45
N ASN A 312 0.51 10.60 -16.02
CA ASN A 312 -0.82 11.08 -15.72
C ASN A 312 -1.26 10.58 -14.34
N LYS A 313 -2.01 11.40 -13.61
CA LYS A 313 -2.61 10.99 -12.33
C LYS A 313 -3.46 9.75 -12.55
N LEU A 314 -3.24 8.71 -11.72
CA LEU A 314 -4.10 7.54 -11.75
C LEU A 314 -5.54 7.97 -11.50
N SER A 315 -6.41 7.58 -12.43
CA SER A 315 -7.83 7.89 -12.41
C SER A 315 -8.62 6.65 -12.84
N LYS A 316 -9.92 6.65 -12.57
CA LYS A 316 -10.84 5.57 -12.97
C LYS A 316 -10.81 5.24 -14.47
N ARG A 317 -10.34 6.15 -15.33
CA ARG A 317 -10.32 5.98 -16.80
C ARG A 317 -9.05 5.29 -17.31
N ASN A 318 -7.92 5.47 -16.61
CA ASN A 318 -6.62 5.03 -17.10
C ASN A 318 -6.11 3.80 -16.34
N PHE A 319 -6.68 3.51 -15.17
CA PHE A 319 -6.30 2.37 -14.35
C PHE A 319 -7.50 1.97 -13.51
N ASP A 320 -7.77 0.66 -13.39
CA ASP A 320 -8.78 0.17 -12.46
C ASP A 320 -8.25 0.38 -11.04
N THR A 321 -8.47 1.58 -10.52
CA THR A 321 -7.88 2.06 -9.26
C THR A 321 -8.71 1.66 -8.05
N ASP A 322 -9.91 1.09 -8.25
CA ASP A 322 -10.77 0.64 -7.16
C ASP A 322 -10.13 -0.56 -6.46
N VAL A 323 -9.79 -0.35 -5.19
CA VAL A 323 -9.10 -1.33 -4.34
C VAL A 323 -9.86 -2.66 -4.31
N MET A 324 -11.18 -2.62 -4.16
CA MET A 324 -11.96 -3.84 -4.01
C MET A 324 -12.20 -4.56 -5.33
N SER A 325 -12.30 -3.83 -6.45
CA SER A 325 -12.37 -4.44 -7.78
C SER A 325 -11.08 -5.19 -8.11
N LEU A 326 -9.91 -4.57 -7.87
CA LEU A 326 -8.61 -5.23 -8.01
C LEU A 326 -8.49 -6.46 -7.11
N THR A 327 -8.88 -6.32 -5.85
CA THR A 327 -8.82 -7.40 -4.86
C THR A 327 -9.72 -8.58 -5.26
N LYS A 328 -10.96 -8.33 -5.67
CA LYS A 328 -11.89 -9.39 -6.09
C LYS A 328 -11.42 -10.10 -7.36
N ARG A 329 -10.86 -9.36 -8.32
CA ARG A 329 -10.40 -9.92 -9.60
C ARG A 329 -9.17 -10.81 -9.42
N HIS A 330 -8.22 -10.39 -8.58
CA HIS A 330 -6.93 -11.07 -8.47
C HIS A 330 -6.75 -11.88 -7.18
N GLY A 331 -7.63 -11.75 -6.19
CA GLY A 331 -7.43 -12.37 -4.87
C GLY A 331 -6.26 -11.74 -4.11
N LEU A 332 -6.16 -10.41 -4.11
CA LEU A 332 -5.07 -9.69 -3.45
C LEU A 332 -5.09 -9.88 -1.94
N LEU A 333 -3.90 -10.06 -1.36
CA LEU A 333 -3.72 -10.08 0.10
C LEU A 333 -3.65 -8.64 0.63
N PRO A 334 -4.35 -8.32 1.73
CA PRO A 334 -4.31 -6.96 2.29
C PRO A 334 -2.89 -6.56 2.72
N GLU A 335 -2.09 -7.51 3.22
CA GLU A 335 -0.69 -7.27 3.60
C GLU A 335 0.17 -6.94 2.37
N ALA A 336 -0.05 -7.62 1.25
CA ALA A 336 0.70 -7.36 0.02
C ALA A 336 0.37 -6.00 -0.58
N LEU A 337 -0.92 -5.64 -0.64
CA LEU A 337 -1.34 -4.34 -1.16
C LEU A 337 -0.89 -3.19 -0.25
N GLY A 338 -1.05 -3.34 1.07
CA GLY A 338 -0.59 -2.35 2.04
C GLY A 338 0.92 -2.13 1.96
N ASN A 339 1.70 -3.21 1.90
CA ASN A 339 3.15 -3.15 1.75
C ASN A 339 3.58 -2.52 0.42
N PHE A 340 2.93 -2.88 -0.69
CA PHE A 340 3.16 -2.26 -1.99
C PHE A 340 2.92 -0.74 -1.95
N LEU A 341 1.79 -0.31 -1.37
CA LEU A 341 1.45 1.11 -1.28
C LEU A 341 2.38 1.89 -0.34
N ALA A 342 2.89 1.25 0.72
CA ALA A 342 3.87 1.87 1.61
C ALA A 342 5.14 2.27 0.83
N LEU A 343 5.64 1.41 -0.05
CA LEU A 343 6.84 1.68 -0.85
C LEU A 343 6.64 2.79 -1.90
N MET A 344 5.39 3.17 -2.18
CA MET A 344 5.04 4.20 -3.17
C MET A 344 5.09 5.61 -2.57
N GLY A 345 6.30 6.07 -2.23
CA GLY A 345 6.53 7.44 -1.76
C GLY A 345 7.19 7.54 -0.40
N TRP A 346 7.44 6.41 0.28
CA TRP A 346 8.19 6.34 1.54
C TRP A 346 9.49 5.54 1.34
N SER A 347 10.56 5.99 2.01
CA SER A 347 11.89 5.36 1.91
C SER A 347 12.06 4.29 2.99
N ASN A 348 11.83 3.03 2.64
CA ASN A 348 12.13 1.89 3.52
C ASN A 348 13.60 1.93 3.99
N PRO A 349 13.88 1.95 5.31
CA PRO A 349 15.26 1.99 5.81
C PRO A 349 15.97 0.64 5.71
N GLU A 350 15.22 -0.45 5.49
CA GLU A 350 15.73 -1.82 5.47
C GLU A 350 16.03 -2.32 4.06
N LYS A 351 16.85 -3.39 3.97
CA LYS A 351 17.16 -4.05 2.68
C LYS A 351 15.98 -4.86 2.12
N SER A 352 15.15 -5.42 2.99
CA SER A 352 13.99 -6.21 2.59
C SER A 352 12.75 -5.33 2.52
N ASP A 353 12.07 -5.43 1.38
CA ASP A 353 10.80 -4.76 1.10
C ASP A 353 9.58 -5.58 1.52
N VAL A 354 9.74 -6.83 1.95
CA VAL A 354 8.60 -7.68 2.35
C VAL A 354 8.26 -7.38 3.80
N ARG A 355 7.23 -6.58 4.06
CA ARG A 355 6.83 -6.16 5.40
C ARG A 355 5.33 -6.33 5.63
N ASP A 356 4.94 -6.93 6.74
CA ASP A 356 3.54 -6.89 7.17
C ASP A 356 3.18 -5.53 7.80
N LEU A 357 1.89 -5.31 8.07
CA LEU A 357 1.43 -4.01 8.60
C LEU A 357 2.08 -3.66 9.94
N LYS A 358 2.36 -4.65 10.80
CA LYS A 358 2.98 -4.41 12.11
C LYS A 358 4.45 -4.01 11.93
N GLU A 359 5.18 -4.72 11.08
CA GLU A 359 6.56 -4.38 10.73
C GLU A 359 6.66 -3.00 10.07
N LEU A 360 5.69 -2.64 9.23
CA LEU A 360 5.59 -1.29 8.67
C LEU A 360 5.39 -0.24 9.76
N VAL A 361 4.50 -0.47 10.73
CA VAL A 361 4.33 0.43 11.89
C VAL A 361 5.63 0.59 12.65
N ASP A 362 6.36 -0.51 12.89
CA ASP A 362 7.61 -0.48 13.64
C ASP A 362 8.74 0.27 12.89
N LEU A 363 8.75 0.25 11.56
CA LEU A 363 9.77 0.90 10.74
C LEU A 363 9.42 2.33 10.31
N PHE A 364 8.14 2.70 10.35
CA PHE A 364 7.68 3.92 9.72
C PHE A 364 8.31 5.19 10.29
N ASP A 365 8.57 6.14 9.40
CA ASP A 365 9.00 7.50 9.69
C ASP A 365 8.50 8.46 8.58
N LEU A 366 8.71 9.76 8.75
CA LEU A 366 8.28 10.78 7.78
C LEU A 366 9.28 11.00 6.63
N LYS A 367 10.16 10.01 6.35
CA LYS A 367 11.14 10.08 5.26
C LYS A 367 10.49 9.77 3.91
N PHE A 368 9.60 10.66 3.49
CA PHE A 368 8.96 10.58 2.19
C PHE A 368 9.91 11.00 1.05
N THR A 369 9.76 10.36 -0.10
CA THR A 369 10.41 10.77 -1.35
C THR A 369 9.67 11.96 -1.97
N LYS A 370 10.40 12.83 -2.66
CA LYS A 370 9.81 13.96 -3.39
C LYS A 370 9.38 13.53 -4.80
N GLY A 371 8.23 14.07 -5.25
CA GLY A 371 7.72 13.84 -6.60
C GLY A 371 6.71 12.69 -6.67
N ASN A 372 6.08 12.54 -7.83
CA ASN A 372 5.07 11.50 -8.06
C ASN A 372 5.70 10.10 -8.14
N SER A 373 4.92 9.08 -7.81
CA SER A 373 5.32 7.67 -7.91
C SER A 373 4.58 7.00 -9.07
N VAL A 374 5.34 6.49 -10.04
CA VAL A 374 4.79 5.68 -11.13
C VAL A 374 4.40 4.32 -10.58
N VAL A 375 3.17 3.89 -10.85
CA VAL A 375 2.65 2.60 -10.39
C VAL A 375 2.94 1.52 -11.42
N SER A 376 3.85 0.60 -11.06
CA SER A 376 4.06 -0.66 -11.76
C SER A 376 3.66 -1.82 -10.86
N LEU A 377 2.85 -2.75 -11.38
CA LEU A 377 2.30 -3.87 -10.62
C LEU A 377 3.30 -5.03 -10.44
N ASP A 378 4.43 -5.05 -11.14
CA ASP A 378 5.42 -6.14 -11.01
C ASP A 378 5.89 -6.32 -9.57
N LYS A 379 6.09 -5.19 -8.87
CA LYS A 379 6.44 -5.21 -7.44
C LYS A 379 5.28 -5.72 -6.58
N LEU A 380 4.03 -5.41 -6.91
CA LEU A 380 2.86 -5.94 -6.21
C LEU A 380 2.83 -7.47 -6.33
N TRP A 381 3.02 -8.02 -7.53
CA TRP A 381 3.02 -9.47 -7.77
C TRP A 381 4.15 -10.19 -7.05
N TYR A 382 5.35 -9.58 -7.05
CA TYR A 382 6.45 -10.07 -6.22
C TYR A 382 6.05 -10.12 -4.74
N LEU A 383 5.52 -9.02 -4.19
CA LEU A 383 5.13 -8.94 -2.78
C LEU A 383 4.01 -9.93 -2.44
N GLN A 384 3.02 -10.06 -3.31
CA GLN A 384 1.91 -11.01 -3.17
C GLN A 384 2.43 -12.45 -2.96
N ARG A 385 3.34 -12.92 -3.83
CA ARG A 385 3.99 -14.24 -3.68
C ARG A 385 4.76 -14.36 -2.36
N GLN A 386 5.49 -13.32 -1.97
CA GLN A 386 6.25 -13.34 -0.71
C GLN A 386 5.34 -13.38 0.52
N HIS A 387 4.22 -12.64 0.51
CA HIS A 387 3.25 -12.64 1.61
C HIS A 387 2.49 -13.96 1.70
N ALA A 388 2.10 -14.56 0.57
CA ALA A 388 1.52 -15.90 0.55
C ALA A 388 2.50 -16.96 1.09
N ARG A 389 3.77 -16.89 0.67
CA ARG A 389 4.84 -17.74 1.22
C ARG A 389 4.97 -17.54 2.73
N ARG A 390 5.02 -16.29 3.23
CA ARG A 390 5.11 -15.99 4.67
C ARG A 390 3.93 -16.57 5.45
N LYS A 391 2.70 -16.47 4.92
CA LYS A 391 1.52 -17.10 5.54
C LYS A 391 1.71 -18.61 5.64
N ALA A 392 2.13 -19.28 4.57
CA ALA A 392 2.40 -20.72 4.60
C ALA A 392 3.51 -21.08 5.59
N GLU A 393 4.64 -20.37 5.61
CA GLU A 393 5.73 -20.58 6.57
C GLU A 393 5.27 -20.42 8.03
N LYS A 394 4.36 -19.49 8.31
CA LYS A 394 3.75 -19.35 9.64
C LYS A 394 2.98 -20.61 10.04
N VAL A 395 2.19 -21.19 9.13
CA VAL A 395 1.52 -22.47 9.35
C VAL A 395 2.52 -23.61 9.58
N LYS A 396 3.70 -23.56 8.94
CA LYS A 396 4.74 -24.58 9.18
C LYS A 396 5.32 -24.51 10.59
N GLN A 397 5.45 -23.30 11.12
CA GLN A 397 5.97 -23.05 12.47
C GLN A 397 4.92 -23.30 13.54
N ASP A 398 3.66 -23.00 13.22
CA ASP A 398 2.50 -23.14 14.09
C ASP A 398 1.33 -23.75 13.29
N PRO A 399 1.19 -25.09 13.29
CA PRO A 399 0.15 -25.79 12.55
C PRO A 399 -1.28 -25.37 12.92
N GLU A 400 -1.50 -24.88 14.15
CA GLU A 400 -2.82 -24.41 14.59
C GLU A 400 -3.21 -23.10 13.87
N SER A 401 -2.24 -22.39 13.30
CA SER A 401 -2.45 -21.16 12.53
C SER A 401 -2.92 -21.38 11.08
N VAL A 402 -3.28 -22.60 10.68
CA VAL A 402 -3.71 -22.97 9.30
C VAL A 402 -4.81 -22.06 8.73
N ARG A 403 -5.70 -21.53 9.58
CA ARG A 403 -6.76 -20.58 9.20
C ARG A 403 -6.22 -19.25 8.69
N GLY A 404 -4.94 -18.95 8.91
CA GLY A 404 -4.25 -17.81 8.31
C GLY A 404 -4.16 -17.85 6.78
N LEU A 405 -4.52 -18.97 6.15
CA LEU A 405 -4.63 -19.16 4.70
C LEU A 405 -6.08 -19.04 4.18
N ASP A 406 -7.06 -18.81 5.06
CA ASP A 406 -8.48 -18.83 4.69
C ASP A 406 -8.84 -17.76 3.66
N ASP A 407 -8.14 -16.62 3.64
CA ASP A 407 -8.31 -15.59 2.63
C ASP A 407 -7.98 -16.10 1.23
N ILE A 408 -6.79 -16.71 1.04
CA ILE A 408 -6.38 -17.35 -0.21
C ILE A 408 -7.40 -18.42 -0.61
N VAL A 409 -7.74 -19.31 0.32
CA VAL A 409 -8.67 -20.42 0.08
C VAL A 409 -10.04 -19.90 -0.35
N GLN A 410 -10.55 -18.84 0.27
CA GLN A 410 -11.82 -18.22 -0.12
C GLN A 410 -11.77 -17.59 -1.50
N TYR A 411 -10.63 -17.02 -1.92
CA TYR A 411 -10.47 -16.53 -3.29
C TYR A 411 -10.46 -17.68 -4.30
N LEU A 412 -9.76 -18.78 -3.99
CA LEU A 412 -9.73 -19.97 -4.83
C LEU A 412 -11.13 -20.61 -4.94
N ALA A 413 -11.84 -20.76 -3.82
CA ALA A 413 -13.16 -21.41 -3.74
C ALA A 413 -14.29 -20.65 -4.47
N LYS A 414 -14.06 -19.37 -4.82
CA LYS A 414 -14.99 -18.55 -5.61
C LYS A 414 -14.77 -18.69 -7.11
N ASP A 415 -13.65 -19.26 -7.53
CA ASP A 415 -13.34 -19.49 -8.94
C ASP A 415 -14.24 -20.61 -9.49
N GLU A 416 -14.79 -20.41 -10.70
CA GLU A 416 -15.72 -21.34 -11.35
C GLU A 416 -15.17 -22.76 -11.46
N ARG A 417 -13.85 -22.91 -11.66
CA ARG A 417 -13.16 -24.21 -11.74
C ARG A 417 -13.24 -25.02 -10.46
N THR A 418 -13.49 -24.37 -9.33
CA THR A 418 -13.53 -25.03 -8.01
C THR A 418 -14.96 -25.19 -7.47
N LEU A 419 -15.97 -24.62 -8.12
CA LEU A 419 -17.36 -24.67 -7.63
C LEU A 419 -17.88 -26.11 -7.54
N ASN A 420 -17.59 -26.93 -8.55
CA ASN A 420 -18.06 -28.32 -8.65
C ASN A 420 -16.96 -29.35 -8.31
N LEU A 421 -15.91 -28.92 -7.61
CA LEU A 421 -14.75 -29.76 -7.34
C LEU A 421 -15.12 -31.04 -6.56
N GLN A 422 -16.10 -30.94 -5.65
CA GLN A 422 -16.58 -32.07 -4.85
C GLN A 422 -17.07 -33.25 -5.71
N SER A 423 -17.75 -32.97 -6.82
CA SER A 423 -18.24 -34.00 -7.74
C SER A 423 -17.20 -34.41 -8.78
N GLN A 424 -16.37 -33.48 -9.24
CA GLN A 424 -15.41 -33.72 -10.33
C GLN A 424 -14.21 -34.57 -9.91
N ILE A 425 -13.75 -34.41 -8.67
CA ILE A 425 -12.57 -35.10 -8.15
C ILE A 425 -12.85 -35.83 -6.83
N ALA A 426 -14.07 -36.35 -6.67
CA ALA A 426 -14.51 -37.06 -5.45
C ALA A 426 -13.52 -38.17 -5.03
N SER A 427 -12.93 -38.86 -6.00
CA SER A 427 -11.92 -39.91 -5.78
C SER A 427 -10.59 -39.38 -5.21
N ILE A 428 -10.24 -38.12 -5.50
CA ILE A 428 -9.03 -37.45 -4.99
C ILE A 428 -9.29 -36.86 -3.60
N LEU A 429 -10.47 -36.26 -3.41
CA LEU A 429 -10.83 -35.59 -2.16
C LEU A 429 -10.82 -36.55 -0.96
N GLY A 430 -11.31 -37.77 -1.16
CA GLY A 430 -11.50 -38.73 -0.08
C GLY A 430 -12.49 -38.16 0.95
N VAL A 431 -12.10 -38.13 2.22
CA VAL A 431 -12.93 -37.57 3.31
C VAL A 431 -12.72 -36.07 3.54
N ARG A 432 -11.83 -35.42 2.78
CA ARG A 432 -11.54 -33.98 2.93
C ARG A 432 -12.69 -33.12 2.40
N SER A 433 -12.89 -31.97 3.04
CA SER A 433 -13.72 -30.91 2.47
C SER A 433 -13.02 -30.29 1.25
N ARG A 434 -13.79 -29.63 0.38
CA ARG A 434 -13.24 -28.85 -0.74
C ARG A 434 -12.23 -27.80 -0.24
N GLU A 435 -12.57 -27.09 0.84
CA GLU A 435 -11.74 -26.03 1.41
C GLU A 435 -10.44 -26.58 1.99
N ASP A 436 -10.46 -27.74 2.64
CA ASP A 436 -9.24 -28.40 3.13
C ASP A 436 -8.36 -28.90 1.99
N TYR A 437 -8.95 -29.39 0.91
CA TYR A 437 -8.18 -29.75 -0.28
C TYR A 437 -7.50 -28.53 -0.93
N LEU A 438 -8.22 -27.41 -1.06
CA LEU A 438 -7.63 -26.16 -1.53
C LEU A 438 -6.54 -25.66 -0.58
N ARG A 439 -6.69 -25.81 0.75
CA ARG A 439 -5.62 -25.54 1.72
C ARG A 439 -4.39 -26.39 1.47
N CYS A 440 -4.55 -27.69 1.18
CA CYS A 440 -3.42 -28.55 0.84
C CYS A 440 -2.68 -28.05 -0.40
N ILE A 441 -3.40 -27.64 -1.45
CA ILE A 441 -2.79 -27.07 -2.66
C ILE A 441 -2.01 -25.79 -2.34
N VAL A 442 -2.60 -24.89 -1.53
CA VAL A 442 -1.92 -23.66 -1.10
C VAL A 442 -0.68 -23.97 -0.27
N LEU A 443 -0.75 -24.90 0.70
CA LEU A 443 0.40 -25.29 1.51
C LEU A 443 1.53 -25.90 0.67
N ALA A 444 1.19 -26.61 -0.40
CA ALA A 444 2.16 -27.18 -1.32
C ALA A 444 2.88 -26.12 -2.17
N ASP A 445 2.25 -24.99 -2.50
CA ASP A 445 2.80 -24.04 -3.48
C ASP A 445 2.56 -22.54 -3.23
N ALA A 446 2.32 -22.11 -1.98
CA ALA A 446 1.98 -20.71 -1.69
C ALA A 446 2.97 -19.67 -2.24
N GLY A 447 4.22 -20.05 -2.46
CA GLY A 447 5.24 -19.19 -3.07
C GLY A 447 4.95 -18.78 -4.52
N ASN A 448 4.06 -19.47 -5.22
CA ASN A 448 3.63 -19.15 -6.59
C ASN A 448 2.25 -18.47 -6.64
N TYR A 449 1.66 -18.11 -5.50
CA TYR A 449 0.40 -17.38 -5.46
C TYR A 449 0.59 -15.92 -5.86
N GLU A 450 0.34 -15.61 -7.13
CA GLU A 450 0.28 -14.25 -7.67
C GLU A 450 -1.16 -13.73 -7.79
N SER A 451 -2.08 -14.57 -8.26
CA SER A 451 -3.50 -14.30 -8.25
C SER A 451 -4.28 -15.59 -8.09
N SER A 452 -5.54 -15.54 -7.66
CA SER A 452 -6.38 -16.74 -7.58
C SER A 452 -6.47 -17.46 -8.93
N SER A 453 -6.68 -16.71 -10.02
CA SER A 453 -6.79 -17.30 -11.36
C SER A 453 -5.49 -17.95 -11.82
N SER A 454 -4.38 -17.20 -11.79
CA SER A 454 -3.09 -17.70 -12.28
C SER A 454 -2.54 -18.84 -11.41
N PHE A 455 -2.84 -18.82 -10.11
CA PHE A 455 -2.50 -19.94 -9.23
C PHE A 455 -3.25 -21.21 -9.62
N LEU A 456 -4.55 -21.12 -9.94
CA LEU A 456 -5.34 -22.25 -10.41
C LEU A 456 -4.94 -22.71 -11.82
N ASP A 457 -4.49 -21.82 -12.70
CA ASP A 457 -3.94 -22.19 -14.01
C ASP A 457 -2.72 -23.10 -13.83
N ASN A 458 -1.79 -22.69 -12.96
CA ASN A 458 -0.56 -23.44 -12.67
C ASN A 458 -0.80 -24.72 -11.85
N SER A 459 -1.90 -24.78 -11.10
CA SER A 459 -2.26 -25.91 -10.23
C SER A 459 -3.43 -26.75 -10.76
N ASN A 460 -3.82 -26.54 -12.02
CA ASN A 460 -4.99 -27.17 -12.66
C ASN A 460 -4.93 -28.70 -12.65
N PHE A 461 -3.73 -29.28 -12.62
CA PHE A 461 -3.55 -30.72 -12.54
C PHE A 461 -4.08 -31.34 -11.23
N TYR A 462 -4.27 -30.55 -10.16
CA TYR A 462 -4.95 -30.99 -8.94
C TYR A 462 -6.48 -31.02 -9.08
N LEU A 463 -7.04 -30.40 -10.13
CA LEU A 463 -8.48 -30.25 -10.34
C LEU A 463 -9.03 -31.25 -11.38
N LYS A 464 -8.19 -32.18 -11.85
CA LYS A 464 -8.53 -33.17 -12.87
C LYS A 464 -8.20 -34.57 -12.36
N THR A 465 -8.94 -35.58 -12.81
CA THR A 465 -8.57 -36.99 -12.62
C THR A 465 -7.90 -37.54 -13.87
N TYR A 466 -7.02 -38.52 -13.72
CA TYR A 466 -6.42 -39.22 -14.84
C TYR A 466 -7.50 -39.81 -15.77
N GLY A 467 -7.37 -39.59 -17.07
CA GLY A 467 -8.32 -40.08 -18.08
C GLY A 467 -9.61 -39.26 -18.22
N SER A 468 -9.77 -38.15 -17.49
CA SER A 468 -10.96 -37.29 -17.63
C SER A 468 -11.01 -36.48 -18.94
N ASP A 469 -9.88 -36.34 -19.63
CA ASP A 469 -9.72 -35.60 -20.89
C ASP A 469 -8.55 -36.21 -21.69
N PRO A 470 -8.65 -36.34 -23.03
CA PRO A 470 -7.54 -36.70 -23.93
C PRO A 470 -6.18 -36.08 -23.60
N THR A 471 -6.14 -34.84 -23.12
CA THR A 471 -4.88 -34.16 -22.74
C THR A 471 -4.14 -34.84 -21.57
N THR A 472 -4.86 -35.57 -20.71
CA THR A 472 -4.28 -36.30 -19.57
C THR A 472 -3.66 -37.65 -19.95
N LEU A 473 -3.90 -38.13 -21.18
CA LEU A 473 -3.41 -39.42 -21.67
C LEU A 473 -2.07 -39.31 -22.41
N HIS A 474 -1.74 -38.13 -22.95
CA HIS A 474 -0.56 -37.91 -23.79
C HIS A 474 0.55 -37.15 -23.06
N ALA A 475 1.23 -37.82 -22.13
CA ALA A 475 2.54 -37.36 -21.64
C ALA A 475 3.63 -37.79 -22.64
N ARG A 476 4.37 -36.83 -23.22
CA ARG A 476 5.41 -37.04 -24.25
C ARG A 476 6.36 -38.19 -23.87
N GLU A 477 6.45 -39.20 -24.72
CA GLU A 477 7.51 -40.22 -24.68
C GLU A 477 8.71 -39.71 -25.49
N SER A 478 9.79 -39.31 -24.82
CA SER A 478 10.99 -38.80 -25.50
C SER A 478 12.28 -39.27 -24.82
N GLU A 479 12.41 -40.57 -24.53
CA GLU A 479 13.64 -41.13 -23.96
C GLU A 479 14.06 -42.46 -24.61
N SER A 480 15.30 -42.87 -24.33
CA SER A 480 15.85 -44.15 -24.81
C SER A 480 15.19 -45.34 -24.08
N PRO A 481 14.91 -46.48 -24.75
CA PRO A 481 14.14 -47.58 -24.18
C PRO A 481 14.69 -48.17 -22.86
N GLN A 482 16.02 -48.21 -22.69
CA GLN A 482 16.66 -48.77 -21.49
C GLN A 482 16.58 -47.85 -20.26
N GLN A 483 16.67 -46.53 -20.47
CA GLN A 483 16.55 -45.56 -19.38
C GLN A 483 15.10 -45.47 -18.90
N GLN A 484 14.16 -45.46 -19.85
CA GLN A 484 12.74 -45.49 -19.53
C GLN A 484 12.35 -46.74 -18.71
N HIS A 485 12.89 -47.91 -19.06
CA HIS A 485 12.67 -49.13 -18.28
C HIS A 485 13.15 -49.05 -16.83
N SER A 486 14.30 -48.41 -16.59
CA SER A 486 14.85 -48.25 -15.24
C SER A 486 13.99 -47.31 -14.39
N ILE A 487 13.47 -46.22 -14.98
CA ILE A 487 12.56 -45.29 -14.33
C ILE A 487 11.22 -45.97 -13.98
N GLU A 488 10.62 -46.67 -14.93
CA GLU A 488 9.35 -47.39 -14.72
C GLU A 488 9.48 -48.43 -13.61
N LYS A 489 10.62 -49.13 -13.54
CA LYS A 489 10.92 -50.07 -12.46
C LYS A 489 11.02 -49.39 -11.09
N ILE A 490 11.72 -48.25 -11.00
CA ILE A 490 11.81 -47.47 -9.75
C ILE A 490 10.41 -47.03 -9.30
N VAL A 491 9.61 -46.50 -10.23
CA VAL A 491 8.26 -46.02 -9.95
C VAL A 491 7.34 -47.17 -9.53
N ALA A 492 7.43 -48.33 -10.19
CA ALA A 492 6.68 -49.53 -9.82
C ALA A 492 7.10 -50.07 -8.44
N GLU A 493 8.39 -50.13 -8.13
CA GLU A 493 8.88 -50.51 -6.80
C GLU A 493 8.37 -49.53 -5.73
N PHE A 494 8.44 -48.22 -6.01
CA PHE A 494 8.00 -47.18 -5.09
C PHE A 494 6.48 -47.23 -4.82
N MET A 495 5.66 -47.34 -5.86
CA MET A 495 4.19 -47.30 -5.73
C MET A 495 3.57 -48.60 -5.19
N ASN A 496 4.33 -49.69 -5.17
CA ASN A 496 3.91 -50.97 -4.59
C ASN A 496 4.50 -51.22 -3.19
N ASP A 497 5.38 -50.35 -2.70
CA ASP A 497 5.90 -50.41 -1.33
C ASP A 497 4.78 -50.15 -0.31
N ALA A 498 4.65 -51.00 0.70
CA ALA A 498 3.55 -50.96 1.66
C ALA A 498 3.53 -49.66 2.50
N GLU A 499 4.70 -49.13 2.85
CA GLU A 499 4.81 -47.89 3.60
C GLU A 499 4.52 -46.68 2.70
N THR A 500 4.92 -46.70 1.42
CA THR A 500 4.45 -45.69 0.43
C THR A 500 2.93 -45.67 0.31
N VAL A 501 2.30 -46.84 0.24
CA VAL A 501 0.83 -46.96 0.13
C VAL A 501 0.18 -46.35 1.38
N GLU A 502 0.68 -46.66 2.57
CA GLU A 502 0.16 -46.10 3.81
C GLU A 502 0.33 -44.57 3.86
N ASP A 503 1.52 -44.07 3.54
CA ASP A 503 1.82 -42.63 3.55
C ASP A 503 0.98 -41.87 2.53
N LEU A 504 0.64 -42.44 1.37
CA LEU A 504 -0.19 -41.80 0.34
C LEU A 504 -1.70 -42.01 0.55
N ARG A 505 -2.11 -42.97 1.38
CA ARG A 505 -3.50 -43.14 1.87
C ARG A 505 -3.78 -42.35 3.15
N LEU A 506 -2.94 -41.36 3.45
CA LEU A 506 -3.10 -40.50 4.63
C LEU A 506 -4.49 -39.86 4.76
N TRP A 507 -5.18 -39.60 3.64
CA TRP A 507 -6.47 -38.91 3.60
C TRP A 507 -7.66 -39.83 3.79
N ASP A 508 -7.46 -41.15 3.87
CA ASP A 508 -8.53 -42.10 4.18
C ASP A 508 -8.90 -42.04 5.68
N LYS A 509 -8.00 -41.52 6.52
CA LYS A 509 -8.17 -41.37 7.95
C LYS A 509 -8.85 -40.03 8.26
N ALA A 510 -10.09 -40.03 8.76
CA ALA A 510 -10.87 -38.82 9.04
C ALA A 510 -10.14 -37.79 9.93
N ASP A 511 -9.36 -38.26 10.90
CA ASP A 511 -8.57 -37.38 11.78
C ASP A 511 -7.48 -36.60 11.04
N ASN A 512 -6.96 -37.13 9.93
CA ASN A 512 -5.94 -36.47 9.12
C ASN A 512 -6.51 -35.40 8.20
N ALA A 513 -7.81 -35.48 7.89
CA ALA A 513 -8.50 -34.52 7.04
C ALA A 513 -8.90 -33.23 7.78
N ARG A 514 -8.65 -33.15 9.10
CA ARG A 514 -8.94 -31.96 9.90
C ARG A 514 -7.97 -30.83 9.57
N SER A 515 -8.48 -29.61 9.40
CA SER A 515 -7.71 -28.45 8.99
C SER A 515 -6.44 -28.24 9.84
N GLU A 516 -6.53 -28.44 11.15
CA GLU A 516 -5.43 -28.20 12.11
C GLU A 516 -4.26 -29.18 11.95
N ARG A 517 -4.46 -30.32 11.28
CA ARG A 517 -3.43 -31.36 11.09
C ARG A 517 -2.86 -31.42 9.69
N LEU A 518 -3.47 -30.71 8.72
CA LEU A 518 -3.12 -30.82 7.30
C LEU A 518 -1.62 -30.66 7.06
N PHE A 519 -1.01 -29.60 7.59
CA PHE A 519 0.42 -29.36 7.37
C PHE A 519 1.31 -30.45 7.98
N THR A 520 1.10 -30.80 9.25
CA THR A 520 1.91 -31.80 9.96
C THR A 520 1.86 -33.14 9.24
N VAL A 521 0.65 -33.55 8.85
CA VAL A 521 0.41 -34.81 8.15
C VAL A 521 1.06 -34.79 6.76
N MET A 522 0.85 -33.73 5.97
CA MET A 522 1.47 -33.59 4.65
C MET A 522 3.00 -33.56 4.71
N SER A 523 3.58 -32.84 5.66
CA SER A 523 5.02 -32.72 5.81
C SER A 523 5.65 -34.04 6.26
N GLY A 524 4.98 -34.79 7.15
CA GLY A 524 5.42 -36.11 7.58
C GLY A 524 5.48 -37.09 6.41
N ALA A 525 4.36 -37.21 5.67
CA ALA A 525 4.29 -38.05 4.48
C ALA A 525 5.32 -37.63 3.42
N ASN A 526 5.42 -36.33 3.12
CA ASN A 526 6.39 -35.83 2.15
C ASN A 526 7.85 -36.18 2.52
N SER A 527 8.21 -36.07 3.80
CA SER A 527 9.55 -36.42 4.28
C SER A 527 9.83 -37.92 4.15
N SER A 528 8.89 -38.76 4.59
CA SER A 528 9.01 -40.23 4.53
C SER A 528 9.13 -40.71 3.08
N LEU A 529 8.21 -40.28 2.22
CA LEU A 529 8.18 -40.64 0.79
C LEU A 529 9.41 -40.16 0.03
N SER A 530 9.90 -38.94 0.30
CA SER A 530 11.11 -38.40 -0.35
C SER A 530 12.35 -39.22 -0.01
N LYS A 531 12.45 -39.65 1.27
CA LYS A 531 13.56 -40.51 1.72
C LYS A 531 13.52 -41.85 0.99
N ARG A 532 12.36 -42.49 0.93
CA ARG A 532 12.19 -43.80 0.29
C ARG A 532 12.44 -43.78 -1.21
N LEU A 533 11.91 -42.78 -1.90
CA LEU A 533 12.17 -42.59 -3.33
C LEU A 533 13.68 -42.46 -3.60
N THR A 534 14.40 -41.75 -2.73
CA THR A 534 15.86 -41.62 -2.80
C THR A 534 16.54 -42.98 -2.58
N GLU A 535 16.12 -43.77 -1.60
CA GLU A 535 16.69 -45.10 -1.30
C GLU A 535 16.51 -46.08 -2.48
N ILE A 536 15.33 -46.11 -3.10
CA ILE A 536 15.05 -46.96 -4.28
C ILE A 536 15.91 -46.49 -5.48
N CYS A 537 16.01 -45.17 -5.69
CA CYS A 537 16.84 -44.62 -6.75
C CYS A 537 18.34 -44.95 -6.56
N LEU A 538 18.86 -44.88 -5.33
CA LEU A 538 20.23 -45.28 -5.00
C LEU A 538 20.48 -46.77 -5.24
N LYS A 539 19.53 -47.61 -4.86
CA LYS A 539 19.60 -49.07 -5.07
C LYS A 539 19.66 -49.41 -6.56
N GLU A 540 18.88 -48.73 -7.40
CA GLU A 540 18.93 -48.95 -8.84
C GLU A 540 20.22 -48.38 -9.48
N ALA A 541 20.66 -47.19 -9.06
CA ALA A 541 21.93 -46.62 -9.53
C ALA A 541 23.14 -47.51 -9.21
N ARG A 542 23.17 -48.17 -8.04
CA ARG A 542 24.20 -49.17 -7.69
C ARG A 542 24.19 -50.37 -8.63
N ARG A 543 23.00 -50.88 -8.97
CA ARG A 543 22.86 -52.00 -9.92
C ARG A 543 23.35 -51.63 -11.31
N MET A 544 23.15 -50.38 -11.73
CA MET A 544 23.60 -49.89 -13.05
C MET A 544 25.11 -49.63 -13.11
N SER A 545 25.74 -49.29 -11.99
CA SER A 545 27.16 -48.92 -11.94
C SER A 545 28.11 -50.07 -11.58
N ASP A 546 27.58 -51.20 -11.09
CA ASP A 546 28.36 -52.39 -10.67
C ASP A 546 29.46 -52.06 -9.64
N VAL A 547 29.18 -51.07 -8.76
CA VAL A 547 30.12 -50.62 -7.71
C VAL A 547 29.50 -50.74 -6.31
N THR A 548 30.27 -51.26 -5.36
CA THR A 548 29.95 -51.30 -3.93
C THR A 548 30.30 -50.00 -3.21
N LEU A 549 29.70 -48.89 -3.67
CA LEU A 549 29.88 -47.56 -3.04
C LEU A 549 28.87 -47.31 -1.92
N ASP A 550 29.28 -46.55 -0.91
CA ASP A 550 28.38 -45.97 0.09
C ASP A 550 27.41 -44.95 -0.55
N ASP A 551 26.31 -44.61 0.14
CA ASP A 551 25.26 -43.74 -0.40
C ASP A 551 25.78 -42.35 -0.83
N ALA A 552 26.70 -41.77 -0.06
CA ALA A 552 27.22 -40.42 -0.34
C ALA A 552 28.12 -40.44 -1.58
N SER A 553 28.84 -41.53 -1.79
CA SER A 553 29.66 -41.76 -2.98
C SER A 553 28.79 -42.02 -4.22
N VAL A 554 27.73 -42.84 -4.12
CA VAL A 554 26.77 -43.07 -5.22
C VAL A 554 26.09 -41.77 -5.65
N LYS A 555 25.65 -40.91 -4.72
CA LYS A 555 25.01 -39.63 -5.06
C LYS A 555 25.87 -38.69 -5.91
N LYS A 556 27.20 -38.87 -5.89
CA LYS A 556 28.14 -38.05 -6.65
C LYS A 556 28.35 -38.55 -8.08
N THR A 557 28.00 -39.81 -8.38
CA THR A 557 28.22 -40.43 -9.68
C THR A 557 27.36 -39.78 -10.78
N THR A 558 27.82 -39.90 -12.01
CA THR A 558 27.11 -39.35 -13.18
C THR A 558 25.83 -40.14 -13.44
N GLU A 559 25.86 -41.45 -13.22
CA GLU A 559 24.73 -42.36 -13.38
C GLU A 559 23.59 -41.98 -12.45
N TYR A 560 23.86 -41.79 -11.15
CA TYR A 560 22.82 -41.39 -10.20
C TYR A 560 22.24 -40.02 -10.54
N LYS A 561 23.06 -39.03 -10.88
CA LYS A 561 22.58 -37.68 -11.22
C LYS A 561 21.69 -37.68 -12.47
N ALA A 562 22.06 -38.46 -13.49
CA ALA A 562 21.26 -38.61 -14.71
C ALA A 562 19.93 -39.31 -14.39
N LEU A 563 19.99 -40.45 -13.69
CA LEU A 563 18.82 -41.24 -13.30
C LEU A 563 17.86 -40.43 -12.41
N SER A 564 18.38 -39.73 -11.40
CA SER A 564 17.59 -38.89 -10.49
C SER A 564 16.91 -37.74 -11.23
N LYS A 565 17.61 -37.08 -12.16
CA LYS A 565 17.02 -36.03 -12.98
C LYS A 565 15.87 -36.57 -13.84
N GLN A 566 16.11 -37.66 -14.56
CA GLN A 566 15.11 -38.32 -15.41
C GLN A 566 13.91 -38.79 -14.59
N LEU A 567 14.14 -39.36 -13.41
CA LEU A 567 13.07 -39.75 -12.49
C LEU A 567 12.21 -38.55 -12.09
N HIS A 568 12.82 -37.43 -11.71
CA HIS A 568 12.06 -36.23 -11.35
C HIS A 568 11.30 -35.63 -12.54
N ASP A 569 11.89 -35.61 -13.74
CA ASP A 569 11.24 -35.14 -14.97
C ASP A 569 10.06 -36.06 -15.35
N TYR A 570 10.23 -37.38 -15.22
CA TYR A 570 9.16 -38.38 -15.42
C TYR A 570 8.02 -38.19 -14.42
N LEU A 571 8.33 -38.15 -13.12
CA LEU A 571 7.34 -37.95 -12.06
C LEU A 571 6.58 -36.64 -12.27
N ARG A 572 7.28 -35.55 -12.59
CA ARG A 572 6.66 -34.25 -12.87
C ARG A 572 5.69 -34.36 -14.03
N THR A 573 6.18 -34.82 -15.18
CA THR A 573 5.39 -34.90 -16.42
C THR A 573 4.16 -35.78 -16.26
N LYS A 574 4.29 -36.95 -15.62
CA LYS A 574 3.17 -37.87 -15.40
C LYS A 574 2.18 -37.34 -14.37
N LEU A 575 2.65 -36.72 -13.29
CA LEU A 575 1.76 -36.22 -12.24
C LEU A 575 1.07 -34.90 -12.61
N THR A 576 1.69 -34.02 -13.39
CA THR A 576 1.12 -32.70 -13.72
C THR A 576 0.61 -32.59 -15.15
N PHE A 577 0.88 -33.59 -16.00
CA PHE A 577 0.61 -33.56 -17.44
C PHE A 577 1.42 -32.49 -18.21
N THR A 578 2.37 -31.83 -17.56
CA THR A 578 3.24 -30.81 -18.15
C THR A 578 4.67 -30.93 -17.59
N SER A 579 5.64 -30.34 -18.27
CA SER A 579 7.03 -30.27 -17.79
C SER A 579 7.35 -28.96 -17.06
N ASP A 580 6.34 -28.15 -16.74
CA ASP A 580 6.57 -26.82 -16.16
C ASP A 580 7.07 -26.93 -14.72
N PRO A 581 7.86 -25.97 -14.20
CA PRO A 581 8.28 -25.96 -12.81
C PRO A 581 7.11 -25.83 -11.82
N GLY A 582 7.29 -26.29 -10.58
CA GLY A 582 6.30 -26.16 -9.51
C GLY A 582 6.67 -26.95 -8.26
N PRO A 583 5.69 -27.41 -7.46
CA PRO A 583 5.95 -28.17 -6.24
C PRO A 583 6.75 -29.44 -6.48
N ALA A 584 7.43 -29.91 -5.42
CA ALA A 584 8.11 -31.20 -5.45
C ALA A 584 7.13 -32.33 -5.77
N SER A 585 7.51 -33.24 -6.68
CA SER A 585 6.63 -34.31 -7.16
C SER A 585 6.06 -35.19 -6.03
N VAL A 586 6.83 -35.41 -4.95
CA VAL A 586 6.34 -36.13 -3.77
C VAL A 586 5.21 -35.37 -3.08
N MET A 587 5.32 -34.05 -2.91
CA MET A 587 4.24 -33.24 -2.35
C MET A 587 2.99 -33.28 -3.25
N ILE A 588 3.16 -33.32 -4.57
CA ILE A 588 2.04 -33.49 -5.51
C ILE A 588 1.33 -34.81 -5.25
N MET A 589 2.07 -35.93 -5.12
CA MET A 589 1.49 -37.23 -4.77
C MET A 589 0.77 -37.19 -3.43
N VAL A 590 1.36 -36.55 -2.41
CA VAL A 590 0.72 -36.38 -1.09
C VAL A 590 -0.61 -35.65 -1.24
N VAL A 591 -0.71 -34.58 -2.02
CA VAL A 591 -1.97 -33.85 -2.19
C VAL A 591 -3.01 -34.67 -2.97
N LEU A 592 -2.59 -35.33 -4.06
CA LEU A 592 -3.46 -36.16 -4.92
C LEU A 592 -3.95 -37.45 -4.24
N GLY A 593 -3.16 -38.00 -3.32
CA GLY A 593 -3.41 -39.31 -2.71
C GLY A 593 -3.00 -40.49 -3.58
N TYR A 594 -2.98 -41.68 -2.97
CA TYR A 594 -2.43 -42.90 -3.56
C TYR A 594 -3.04 -43.29 -4.90
N GLU A 595 -4.37 -43.43 -4.96
CA GLU A 595 -5.06 -43.98 -6.13
C GLU A 595 -4.81 -43.13 -7.38
N GLU A 596 -4.89 -41.81 -7.24
CA GLU A 596 -4.69 -40.90 -8.36
C GLU A 596 -3.22 -40.81 -8.77
N ALA A 597 -2.29 -40.74 -7.81
CA ALA A 597 -0.86 -40.77 -8.11
C ALA A 597 -0.46 -42.06 -8.84
N ARG A 598 -0.99 -43.21 -8.40
CA ARG A 598 -0.77 -44.51 -9.03
C ARG A 598 -1.28 -44.55 -10.47
N ARG A 599 -2.52 -44.11 -10.72
CA ARG A 599 -3.09 -44.07 -12.07
C ARG A 599 -2.24 -43.23 -13.02
N ARG A 600 -1.82 -42.04 -12.60
CA ARG A 600 -0.98 -41.14 -13.41
C ARG A 600 0.39 -41.73 -13.74
N LEU A 601 0.98 -42.44 -12.80
CA LEU A 601 2.34 -42.98 -12.92
C LEU A 601 2.41 -44.33 -13.64
N LEU A 602 1.48 -45.24 -13.38
CA LEU A 602 1.51 -46.62 -13.87
C LEU A 602 0.45 -46.93 -14.95
N GLY A 603 -0.45 -46.01 -15.25
CA GLY A 603 -1.40 -46.15 -16.37
C GLY A 603 -2.33 -47.36 -16.24
N SER A 604 -3.09 -47.48 -15.14
CA SER A 604 -4.12 -48.52 -14.97
C SER A 604 -5.00 -48.27 -13.74
N ASN A 605 -6.30 -48.60 -13.86
CA ASN A 605 -7.27 -48.62 -12.75
C ASN A 605 -6.92 -49.67 -11.70
#